data_AF-A0A356PAX8-F1
#
_entry.id   AF-A0A356PAX8-F1
#
_cell.length_a   1.000
_cell.length_b   1.000
_cell.length_c   1.000
_cell.angle_alpha   90.00
_cell.angle_beta   90.00
_cell.angle_gamma   90.00
#
_symmetry.space_group_name_H-M   'P 1'
#
loop_
_entity.id
_entity.type
_entity.pdbx_description
1 polymer ?
#
loop_
_entity_poly.entity_id
_entity_poly.type
_entity_poly.pdbx_seq_one_letter_code
_entity_poly.pdbx_strand_id
1 'polypeptide(L)' 'ILYNPNGSYEAIEGITSPDGRILGKMAHSERTGKSVAINVPGNQYQPIFTGGVNYFRG' A
#
# COMPACT_ATOMS: atom_id res chain seq x y z
N ILE A 1 15.69 13.43 3.97
CA ILE A 1 14.39 12.75 3.74
C ILE A 1 13.70 12.71 5.10
N LEU A 2 12.82 13.66 5.41
CA LEU A 2 12.31 13.78 6.79
C LEU A 2 11.12 12.83 7.05
N TYR A 3 10.31 12.48 6.02
CA TYR A 3 9.11 11.63 6.19
C TYR A 3 8.78 10.67 5.02
N ASN A 4 9.15 10.96 3.77
CA ASN A 4 8.85 10.09 2.61
C ASN A 4 10.01 9.97 1.60
N PRO A 5 10.26 8.76 1.04
CA PRO A 5 11.46 8.50 0.24
C PRO A 5 11.48 9.19 -1.13
N ASN A 6 10.32 9.58 -1.65
CA ASN A 6 10.14 10.11 -3.00
C ASN A 6 9.82 11.61 -3.05
N GLY A 7 9.65 12.28 -1.89
CA GLY A 7 9.30 13.70 -1.84
C GLY A 7 7.91 14.04 -2.38
N SER A 8 6.99 13.06 -2.46
CA SER A 8 5.58 13.34 -2.76
C SER A 8 5.01 14.46 -1.87
N TYR A 9 4.20 15.33 -2.46
CA TYR A 9 3.43 16.33 -1.72
C TYR A 9 2.59 15.64 -0.65
N GLU A 10 2.58 16.20 0.57
CA GLU A 10 1.86 15.64 1.73
C GLU A 10 2.14 14.16 2.03
N ALA A 11 3.30 13.64 1.60
CA ALA A 11 3.63 12.22 1.70
C ALA A 11 2.62 11.27 1.05
N ILE A 12 1.88 11.73 0.04
CA ILE A 12 0.93 10.89 -0.72
C ILE A 12 1.68 9.73 -1.38
N GLU A 13 1.19 8.51 -1.12
CA GLU A 13 1.80 7.26 -1.58
C GLU A 13 0.88 6.44 -2.50
N GLY A 14 -0.42 6.72 -2.48
CA GLY A 14 -1.40 6.16 -3.39
C GLY A 14 -2.64 7.05 -3.53
N ILE A 15 -3.42 6.79 -4.57
CA ILE A 15 -4.66 7.48 -4.91
C ILE A 15 -5.70 6.46 -5.36
N THR A 16 -6.97 6.78 -5.21
CA THR A 16 -8.07 5.95 -5.73
C THR A 16 -8.85 6.68 -6.81
N SER A 17 -9.51 5.94 -7.70
CA SER A 17 -10.55 6.51 -8.55
C SER A 17 -11.69 7.09 -7.70
N PRO A 18 -12.46 8.07 -8.21
CA PRO A 18 -13.57 8.66 -7.45
C PRO A 18 -14.63 7.67 -6.97
N ASP A 19 -14.80 6.54 -7.68
CA ASP A 19 -15.70 5.44 -7.31
C ASP A 19 -15.05 4.37 -6.42
N GLY A 20 -13.77 4.56 -6.04
CA GLY A 20 -13.01 3.68 -5.15
C GLY A 20 -12.61 2.33 -5.75
N ARG A 21 -12.89 2.08 -7.04
CA ARG A 21 -12.68 0.76 -7.67
C ARG A 21 -11.25 0.52 -8.15
N ILE A 22 -10.48 1.57 -8.38
CA ILE A 22 -9.10 1.50 -8.85
C ILE A 22 -8.19 2.14 -7.81
N LEU A 23 -7.17 1.41 -7.36
CA LEU A 23 -6.12 1.90 -6.48
C LEU A 23 -4.81 2.01 -7.27
N GLY A 24 -4.26 3.23 -7.37
CA GLY A 24 -2.89 3.46 -7.79
C GLY A 24 -2.00 3.63 -6.57
N LYS A 25 -0.90 2.87 -6.47
CA LYS A 25 -0.02 2.87 -5.29
C LYS A 25 1.43 2.70 -5.70
N MET A 26 2.34 3.40 -5.02
CA MET A 26 3.78 3.34 -5.31
C MET A 26 4.49 2.18 -4.62
N ALA A 27 4.12 1.84 -3.38
CA ALA A 27 4.76 0.76 -2.63
C ALA A 27 4.19 -0.62 -3.00
N HIS A 28 5.09 -1.60 -3.03
CA HIS A 28 4.83 -2.97 -3.44
C HIS A 28 4.20 -3.81 -2.33
N SER A 29 2.87 -3.83 -2.24
CA SER A 29 2.14 -4.62 -1.22
C SER A 29 2.18 -6.13 -1.48
N GLU A 30 2.49 -6.53 -2.71
CA GLU A 30 2.69 -7.92 -3.10
C GLU A 30 3.98 -8.52 -2.52
N ARG A 31 4.95 -7.67 -2.12
CA ARG A 31 6.17 -8.12 -1.43
C ARG A 31 5.83 -8.41 0.03
N THR A 32 5.56 -9.67 0.31
CA THR A 32 5.24 -10.16 1.66
C THR A 32 5.97 -11.46 1.96
N GLY A 33 6.15 -11.78 3.24
CA GLY A 33 6.75 -13.02 3.70
C GLY A 33 7.93 -12.83 4.65
N LYS A 34 8.58 -13.95 4.96
CA LYS A 34 9.72 -13.98 5.88
C LYS A 34 10.90 -13.24 5.27
N SER A 35 11.57 -12.41 6.08
CA SER A 35 12.76 -11.64 5.69
C SER A 35 12.54 -10.56 4.62
N VAL A 36 11.30 -10.13 4.40
CA VAL A 36 10.98 -8.95 3.56
C VAL A 36 11.00 -7.68 4.41
N ALA A 37 11.58 -6.61 3.87
CA ALA A 37 11.60 -5.26 4.46
C ALA A 37 12.02 -5.23 5.95
N ILE A 38 12.97 -6.09 6.33
CA ILE A 38 13.44 -6.26 7.72
C ILE A 38 14.03 -4.99 8.35
N ASN A 39 14.43 -4.04 7.52
CA ASN A 39 14.99 -2.75 7.90
C ASN A 39 13.94 -1.62 7.93
N VAL A 40 12.68 -1.91 7.62
CA VAL A 40 11.58 -0.95 7.64
C VAL A 40 10.80 -1.14 8.95
N PRO A 41 10.81 -0.16 9.86
CA PRO A 41 10.09 -0.27 11.13
C PRO A 41 8.57 -0.23 10.95
N GLY A 42 7.84 -0.73 11.94
CA GLY A 42 6.37 -0.66 12.00
C GLY A 42 5.65 -1.86 11.40
N ASN A 43 4.32 -1.78 11.40
CA ASN A 43 3.48 -2.83 10.82
C ASN A 43 3.41 -2.67 9.30
N GLN A 44 3.80 -3.71 8.56
CA GLN A 44 3.83 -3.72 7.10
C GLN A 44 2.60 -4.39 6.48
N TYR A 45 1.70 -4.94 7.29
CA TYR A 45 0.53 -5.67 6.82
C TYR A 45 -0.48 -4.74 6.14
N GLN A 46 -0.74 -4.99 4.85
CA GLN A 46 -1.69 -4.26 4.02
C GLN A 46 -2.66 -5.26 3.37
N PRO A 47 -3.90 -5.41 3.88
CA PRO A 47 -4.84 -6.43 3.42
C PRO A 47 -5.54 -6.09 2.09
N ILE A 48 -4.86 -5.43 1.14
CA ILE A 48 -5.49 -4.91 -0.08
C ILE A 48 -5.99 -6.03 -1.02
N PHE A 49 -5.26 -7.16 -1.09
CA PHE A 49 -5.67 -8.30 -1.91
C PHE A 49 -6.89 -9.00 -1.31
N THR A 50 -6.88 -9.25 0.00
CA THR A 50 -8.02 -9.82 0.71
C THR A 50 -9.24 -8.91 0.62
N GLY A 51 -9.05 -7.58 0.80
CA GLY A 51 -10.11 -6.59 0.64
C GLY A 51 -10.71 -6.58 -0.76
N GLY A 52 -9.86 -6.58 -1.80
CA GLY A 52 -10.32 -6.66 -3.19
C GLY A 52 -11.10 -7.95 -3.48
N VAL A 53 -10.61 -9.08 -3.00
CA VAL A 53 -11.30 -10.36 -3.14
C VAL A 53 -12.65 -10.36 -2.41
N ASN A 54 -12.70 -9.82 -1.19
CA ASN A 54 -13.95 -9.74 -0.42
C ASN A 54 -14.99 -8.83 -1.09
N TYR A 55 -14.56 -7.70 -1.66
CA TYR A 55 -15.43 -6.78 -2.40
C TYR A 55 -16.20 -7.48 -3.53
N PHE A 56 -15.56 -8.41 -4.25
CA PHE A 56 -16.22 -9.19 -5.31
C PHE A 56 -17.01 -10.41 -4.80
N ARG A 57 -16.79 -10.83 -3.55
CA ARG A 57 -17.48 -12.00 -2.97
C ARG A 57 -18.82 -11.65 -2.31
N GLY A 58 -19.01 -10.40 -1.87
CA GLY A 58 -20.21 -9.95 -1.14
C GLY A 58 -20.02 -10.07 0.36
#